data_AF-A0A914SG10-F1
#
_entry.id   AF-A0A914SG10-F1
#
_cell.length_a   1.000
_cell.length_b   1.000
_cell.length_c   1.000
_cell.angle_alpha   90.00
_cell.angle_beta   90.00
_cell.angle_gamma   90.00
#
_symmetry.space_group_name_H-M   'P 1'
#
loop_
_entity.id
_entity.type
_entity.pdbx_description
1 polymer ?
#
loop_
_entity_poly.entity_id
_entity_poly.type
_entity_poly.pdbx_seq_one_letter_code
_entity_poly.pdbx_strand_id
1 'polypeptide(L)'
;MTVSFHKHGDFFPGTGDICDVGVSRGKYYAVNVPLRDGITDEAYKSIFEPVMTRVMETFEPSAVVLQCGADSLNGDRLGNFNLTLH
;
A
#
# COMPACT_ATOMS: atom_id res chain seq x y z
N MET A 1 12.12 6.14 -2.99
CA MET A 1 11.29 5.53 -1.93
C MET A 1 10.20 4.71 -2.60
N THR A 2 9.80 3.59 -2.00
CA THR A 2 8.64 2.80 -2.42
C THR A 2 7.61 2.78 -1.30
N VAL A 3 6.33 2.92 -1.66
CA VAL A 3 5.20 2.80 -0.73
C VAL A 3 4.22 1.81 -1.33
N SER A 4 3.81 0.78 -0.57
CA SER A 4 2.89 -0.23 -1.05
C SER A 4 1.81 -0.52 -0.01
N PHE A 5 0.55 -0.51 -0.47
CA PHE A 5 -0.64 -0.92 0.26
C PHE A 5 -1.14 -2.22 -0.37
N HIS A 6 -1.17 -3.32 0.37
CA HIS A 6 -1.43 -4.63 -0.22
C HIS A 6 -1.98 -5.62 0.80
N LYS A 7 -2.65 -6.67 0.31
CA LYS A 7 -3.02 -7.82 1.15
C LYS A 7 -1.76 -8.54 1.61
N HIS A 8 -1.69 -8.88 2.88
CA HIS A 8 -0.57 -9.63 3.45
C HIS A 8 -1.06 -10.71 4.43
N GLY A 9 -0.35 -11.85 4.46
CA GLY A 9 -0.74 -13.07 5.17
C GLY A 9 -1.40 -14.09 4.24
N ASP A 10 -0.77 -15.26 4.10
CA ASP A 10 -1.15 -16.36 3.18
C ASP A 10 -1.59 -15.89 1.78
N PHE A 11 -0.85 -14.93 1.21
CA PHE A 11 -1.13 -14.34 -0.09
C PHE A 11 0.15 -14.11 -0.90
N PHE A 12 0.05 -14.20 -2.22
CA PHE A 12 1.17 -13.90 -3.11
C PHE A 12 1.53 -12.40 -3.03
N PRO A 13 2.82 -12.02 -3.09
CA PRO A 13 4.02 -12.85 -3.23
C PRO A 13 4.65 -13.32 -1.90
N GLY A 14 4.03 -13.03 -0.76
CA GLY A 14 4.57 -13.37 0.56
C GLY A 14 5.62 -12.38 1.11
N THR A 15 5.84 -11.23 0.45
CA THR A 15 6.73 -10.15 0.90
C THR A 15 5.94 -8.91 1.31
N GLY A 16 6.61 -7.89 1.85
CA GLY A 16 5.97 -6.64 2.23
C GLY A 16 5.43 -6.68 3.67
N ASP A 17 6.10 -7.41 4.55
CA ASP A 17 5.77 -7.37 5.97
C ASP A 17 5.99 -5.96 6.53
N ILE A 18 5.34 -5.65 7.65
CA ILE A 18 5.52 -4.36 8.33
C ILE A 18 6.98 -4.08 8.73
N CYS A 19 7.78 -5.13 8.91
CA CYS A 19 9.20 -5.03 9.25
C CYS A 19 10.11 -4.87 8.02
N ASP A 20 9.58 -5.02 6.80
CA ASP A 20 10.33 -4.87 5.56
C ASP A 20 10.57 -3.38 5.24
N VAL A 21 11.55 -2.79 5.90
CA VAL A 21 11.84 -1.34 5.82
C VAL A 21 12.99 -0.98 4.87
N GLY A 22 13.47 -1.93 4.07
CA GLY A 22 14.65 -1.77 3.20
C GLY A 22 15.98 -1.99 3.93
N VAL A 23 17.09 -1.97 3.18
CA VAL A 23 18.42 -2.35 3.66
C VAL A 23 19.48 -1.29 3.36
N SER A 24 20.55 -1.28 4.17
CA SER A 24 21.70 -0.37 3.99
C SER A 24 21.25 1.09 3.82
N ARG A 25 21.68 1.77 2.75
CA ARG A 25 21.29 3.16 2.46
C ARG A 25 19.80 3.33 2.14
N GLY A 26 19.12 2.24 1.79
CA GLY A 26 17.67 2.21 1.53
C GLY A 26 16.83 1.86 2.75
N LYS A 27 17.43 1.66 3.94
CA LYS A 27 16.68 1.47 5.17
C LYS A 27 15.83 2.71 5.46
N TYR A 28 14.56 2.49 5.78
CA TYR A 28 13.49 3.49 5.91
C TYR A 28 13.03 4.15 4.60
N TYR A 29 13.43 3.63 3.43
CA TYR A 29 12.95 4.08 2.12
C TYR A 29 12.01 3.07 1.44
N ALA A 30 11.65 1.98 2.12
CA ALA A 30 10.55 1.10 1.76
C ALA A 30 9.48 1.17 2.86
N VAL A 31 8.27 1.57 2.49
CA VAL A 31 7.11 1.64 3.37
C VAL A 31 6.11 0.59 2.89
N ASN A 32 5.80 -0.37 3.74
CA ASN A 32 4.81 -1.40 3.46
C ASN A 32 3.63 -1.26 4.43
N VAL A 33 2.42 -1.29 3.88
CA VAL A 33 1.16 -1.22 4.62
C VAL A 33 0.41 -2.54 4.37
N PRO A 34 0.68 -3.57 5.19
CA PRO A 34 0.01 -4.86 5.07
C PRO A 34 -1.45 -4.75 5.54
N LEU A 35 -2.38 -5.24 4.71
CA LEU A 35 -3.82 -5.17 4.92
C LEU A 35 -4.43 -6.56 4.96
N ARG A 36 -5.61 -6.66 5.59
CA ARG A 36 -6.46 -7.86 5.62
C ARG A 36 -7.59 -7.75 4.59
N ASP A 37 -8.30 -8.85 4.42
CA ASP A 37 -9.44 -8.93 3.49
C ASP A 37 -10.55 -7.93 3.80
N GLY A 38 -11.28 -7.55 2.76
CA GLY A 38 -12.51 -6.78 2.86
C GLY A 38 -12.33 -5.31 3.23
N ILE A 39 -11.13 -4.74 3.09
CA ILE A 39 -10.92 -3.30 3.32
C ILE A 39 -11.90 -2.48 2.45
N THR A 40 -12.57 -1.53 3.09
CA THR A 40 -13.56 -0.63 2.44
C THR A 40 -12.92 0.69 2.04
N ASP A 41 -13.64 1.48 1.25
CA ASP A 41 -13.21 2.81 0.81
C ASP A 41 -12.87 3.72 2.01
N GLU A 42 -13.71 3.75 3.05
CA GLU A 42 -13.48 4.59 4.24
C GLU A 42 -12.23 4.16 5.00
N ALA A 43 -12.07 2.84 5.19
CA ALA A 43 -10.91 2.29 5.89
C ALA A 43 -9.62 2.54 5.11
N TYR A 44 -9.64 2.32 3.78
CA TYR A 44 -8.49 2.56 2.92
C TYR A 44 -8.09 4.02 2.93
N LYS A 45 -9.06 4.93 2.76
CA LYS A 45 -8.84 6.38 2.81
C LYS A 45 -8.25 6.84 4.14
N SER A 46 -8.76 6.31 5.25
CA SER A 46 -8.29 6.66 6.61
C SER A 46 -6.82 6.33 6.86
N ILE A 47 -6.22 5.44 6.05
CA ILE A 47 -4.82 5.03 6.14
C ILE A 47 -3.99 5.67 5.02
N PHE A 48 -4.51 5.65 3.79
CA PHE A 48 -3.81 6.18 2.62
C PHE A 48 -3.49 7.67 2.77
N GLU A 49 -4.46 8.50 3.16
CA GLU A 49 -4.24 9.96 3.24
C GLU A 49 -3.18 10.33 4.29
N PRO A 50 -3.22 9.84 5.55
CA PRO A 50 -2.20 10.19 6.53
C PRO A 50 -0.81 9.64 6.19
N VAL A 51 -0.73 8.40 5.70
CA VAL A 51 0.55 7.78 5.31
C VAL A 51 1.18 8.55 4.16
N MET A 52 0.42 8.82 3.09
CA MET A 52 0.95 9.53 1.93
C MET A 52 1.26 10.98 2.24
N THR A 53 0.47 11.66 3.08
CA THR A 53 0.79 13.01 3.56
C THR A 53 2.17 13.00 4.22
N ARG A 54 2.42 12.05 5.13
CA ARG A 54 3.70 12.00 5.84
C ARG A 54 4.87 11.63 4.93
N VAL A 55 4.64 10.76 3.94
CA VAL A 55 5.63 10.43 2.91
C VAL A 55 6.01 11.66 2.10
N MET A 56 5.03 12.45 1.64
CA MET A 56 5.31 13.66 0.86
C MET A 56 6.10 14.69 1.67
N GLU A 57 5.74 14.90 2.93
CA GLU A 57 6.44 15.82 3.84
C GLU A 57 7.88 15.39 4.15
N THR A 58 8.14 14.08 4.23
CA THR A 58 9.43 13.56 4.71
C THR A 58 10.37 13.23 3.57
N PHE A 59 9.85 12.68 2.46
CA PHE A 59 10.65 12.26 1.32
C PHE A 59 10.84 13.39 0.29
N GLU A 60 9.94 14.38 0.28
CA GLU A 60 9.97 15.54 -0.62
C GLU A 60 10.29 15.16 -2.09
N PRO A 61 9.50 14.26 -2.71
CA PRO A 61 9.78 13.80 -4.07
C PRO A 61 9.55 14.91 -5.09
N SER A 62 10.44 15.00 -6.09
CA SER A 62 10.26 15.90 -7.25
C SER A 62 9.45 15.27 -8.39
N ALA A 63 9.19 13.96 -8.34
CA ALA A 63 8.37 13.22 -9.29
C ALA A 63 7.69 12.03 -8.60
N VAL A 64 6.51 11.67 -9.10
CA VAL A 64 5.69 10.58 -8.56
C VAL A 64 5.34 9.59 -9.67
N VAL A 65 5.44 8.30 -9.36
CA VAL A 65 4.89 7.20 -10.17
C VAL A 65 3.82 6.52 -9.33
N LEU A 66 2.61 6.41 -9.87
CA LEU A 66 1.49 5.73 -9.23
C LEU A 66 1.10 4.52 -10.07
N GLN A 67 1.26 3.33 -9.49
CA GLN A 67 0.71 2.11 -10.06
C GLN A 67 -0.73 1.96 -9.55
N CYS A 68 -1.69 1.90 -10.48
CA CYS A 68 -3.11 1.79 -10.19
C CYS A 68 -3.61 0.37 -10.49
N GLY A 69 -3.13 -0.62 -9.75
CA GLY A 69 -3.62 -1.99 -9.83
C GLY A 69 -5.13 -2.05 -9.57
N ALA A 70 -5.89 -2.69 -10.46
CA ALA A 70 -7.35 -2.77 -10.36
C ALA A 70 -7.85 -4.03 -9.63
N ASP A 71 -6.95 -4.94 -9.26
CA ASP A 71 -7.25 -6.15 -8.49
C ASP A 71 -7.65 -5.85 -7.03
N SER A 72 -7.42 -4.64 -6.55
CA SER A 72 -7.93 -4.15 -5.27
C SER A 72 -9.43 -3.82 -5.27
N LEU A 73 -10.09 -3.82 -6.43
CA LEU A 73 -11.52 -3.50 -6.54
C LEU A 73 -12.41 -4.64 -6.03
N ASN A 74 -13.57 -4.30 -5.52
CA ASN A 74 -14.63 -5.26 -5.21
C ASN A 74 -14.95 -6.10 -6.45
N GLY A 75 -15.06 -7.42 -6.24
CA GLY A 75 -15.51 -8.35 -7.27
C GLY A 75 -14.41 -8.79 -8.23
N ASP A 76 -13.15 -8.39 -7.98
CA ASP A 76 -12.00 -8.98 -8.65
C ASP A 76 -11.95 -10.50 -8.41
N ARG A 77 -11.40 -11.24 -9.39
CA ARG A 77 -11.37 -12.71 -9.35
C ARG A 77 -10.24 -13.26 -8.46
N LEU A 78 -9.22 -12.46 -8.19
CA LEU A 78 -8.01 -12.85 -7.45
C LEU A 78 -7.85 -12.04 -6.16
N GLY A 79 -8.21 -10.76 -6.18
CA GLY A 79 -8.20 -9.88 -5.03
C GLY A 79 -9.36 -10.11 -4.08
N ASN A 80 -9.13 -9.78 -2.80
CA ASN A 80 -10.09 -9.97 -1.72
C ASN A 80 -10.41 -8.65 -0.99
N PHE A 81 -10.26 -7.52 -1.69
CA PHE A 81 -10.60 -6.20 -1.18
C PHE A 81 -12.02 -5.79 -1.59
N ASN A 82 -12.50 -4.69 -1.02
CA ASN A 82 -13.86 -4.20 -1.20
C ASN A 82 -13.85 -2.72 -1.60
N LEU A 83 -12.95 -2.32 -2.50
CA LEU A 83 -12.86 -0.94 -2.97
C LEU A 83 -13.79 -0.68 -4.15
N THR A 84 -14.34 0.53 -4.21
CA THR A 84 -15.19 0.97 -5.32
C THR A 84 -14.47 2.00 -6.20
N LEU A 85 -15.12 2.41 -7.30
CA LEU A 85 -14.62 3.45 -8.22
C LEU A 85 -15.17 4.85 -7.89
N HIS A 86 -15.95 5.00 -6.82
CA HIS A 86 -16.84 6.15 -6.61
C HIS A 86 -16.47 6.97 -5.37
#